data_AF-A0A1Z3MX80-F1
#
_entry.id   AF-A0A1Z3MX80-F1
#
_cell.length_a   1.000
_cell.length_b   1.000
_cell.length_c   1.000
_cell.angle_alpha   90.00
_cell.angle_beta   90.00
_cell.angle_gamma   90.00
#
_symmetry.space_group_name_H-M   'P 1'
#
loop_
_entity.id
_entity.type
_entity.pdbx_description
1 polymer ?
#
loop_
_entity_poly.entity_id
_entity_poly.type
_entity_poly.pdbx_seq_one_letter_code
_entity_poly.pdbx_strand_id
1 'polypeptide(L)'
;MDAGVIIDIIFVVCVFWVFFDAANNHIGSYVVGEGIEKGRRKGFHPVVWAALSMFIFPFFWYLITRKSLLATAKEYPATTDKSISFIILFLLVSGLFIYTYKDYLFY
;
A
#
# COMPACT_ATOMS: atom_id res chain seq x y z
N MET A 1 19.17 4.27 -20.63
CA MET A 1 18.59 3.52 -19.49
C MET A 1 17.97 2.27 -20.06
N ASP A 2 18.30 1.10 -19.52
CA ASP A 2 17.61 -0.14 -19.88
C ASP A 2 16.12 -0.03 -19.56
N ALA A 3 15.28 -0.49 -20.47
CA ALA A 3 13.82 -0.43 -20.31
C ALA A 3 13.35 -1.11 -19.01
N GLY A 4 14.06 -2.14 -18.55
CA GLY A 4 13.77 -2.83 -17.27
C GLY A 4 13.92 -1.90 -16.06
N VAL A 5 14.98 -1.10 -16.00
CA VAL A 5 15.20 -0.16 -14.89
C VAL A 5 14.11 0.91 -14.83
N ILE A 6 13.63 1.38 -15.98
CA ILE A 6 12.53 2.35 -16.05
C ILE A 6 11.24 1.73 -15.50
N ILE A 7 10.92 0.49 -15.88
CA ILE A 7 9.73 -0.22 -15.42
C ILE A 7 9.78 -0.40 -13.89
N ASP A 8 10.93 -0.77 -13.35
CA ASP A 8 11.12 -0.95 -11.90
C ASP A 8 10.95 0.36 -11.12
N ILE A 9 11.45 1.47 -11.66
CA ILE A 9 11.23 2.80 -11.06
C ILE A 9 9.74 3.15 -11.04
N ILE A 10 9.04 2.97 -12.15
CA ILE A 10 7.59 3.23 -12.24
C ILE A 10 6.84 2.40 -11.20
N PHE A 11 7.21 1.13 -11.09
CA PHE A 11 6.61 0.20 -10.14
C PHE A 11 6.81 0.65 -8.68
N VAL A 12 8.03 1.02 -8.31
CA VAL A 12 8.33 1.56 -6.97
C VAL A 12 7.51 2.82 -6.69
N VAL A 13 7.44 3.74 -7.67
CA VAL A 13 6.64 4.97 -7.54
C VAL A 13 5.17 4.64 -7.30
N CYS A 14 4.58 3.68 -8.04
CA CYS A 14 3.20 3.24 -7.84
C CYS A 14 2.95 2.69 -6.43
N VAL A 15 3.83 1.82 -5.93
CA VAL A 15 3.72 1.22 -4.59
C VAL A 15 3.75 2.29 -3.50
N PHE A 16 4.74 3.19 -3.54
CA PHE A 16 4.86 4.26 -2.55
C PHE A 16 3.75 5.29 -2.69
N TRP A 17 3.28 5.57 -3.91
CA TRP A 17 2.14 6.45 -4.12
C TRP A 17 0.89 5.93 -3.43
N VAL A 18 0.57 4.63 -3.57
CA VAL A 18 -0.57 4.02 -2.87
C VAL A 18 -0.41 4.09 -1.36
N PHE A 19 0.80 3.87 -0.85
CA PHE A 19 1.07 4.02 0.58
C PHE A 19 0.79 5.43 1.09
N PHE A 20 1.37 6.45 0.44
CA PHE A 20 1.20 7.84 0.85
C PHE A 20 -0.23 8.32 0.66
N ASP A 21 -0.90 7.89 -0.41
CA ASP A 21 -2.31 8.19 -0.62
C ASP A 21 -3.18 7.62 0.51
N ALA A 22 -2.98 6.35 0.86
CA ALA A 22 -3.73 5.72 1.94
C ALA A 22 -3.44 6.36 3.30
N ALA A 23 -2.15 6.56 3.62
CA ALA A 23 -1.71 7.11 4.89
C ALA A 23 -2.07 8.59 5.09
N ASN A 24 -2.05 9.40 4.04
CA ASN A 24 -2.40 10.82 4.13
C ASN A 24 -3.91 11.07 4.14
N ASN A 25 -4.69 10.19 3.52
CA ASN A 25 -6.15 10.29 3.52
C ASN A 25 -6.82 9.43 4.61
N HIS A 26 -6.05 8.92 5.57
CA HIS A 26 -6.55 8.07 6.67
C HIS A 26 -7.33 6.83 6.20
N ILE A 27 -7.03 6.34 4.99
CA ILE A 27 -7.57 5.09 4.48
C ILE A 27 -6.81 3.97 5.17
N GLY A 28 -7.49 3.16 5.96
CA GLY A 28 -6.84 2.08 6.65
C GLY A 28 -7.81 1.10 7.27
N SER A 29 -7.28 0.31 8.19
CA SER A 29 -8.12 -0.57 8.97
C SER A 29 -8.86 0.22 10.06
N TYR A 30 -10.16 0.01 10.17
CA TYR A 30 -11.03 0.68 11.12
C TYR A 30 -11.97 -0.30 11.81
N VAL A 31 -12.53 0.10 12.96
CA VAL A 31 -13.56 -0.66 13.69
C VAL A 31 -14.90 0.00 13.44
N VAL A 32 -15.89 -0.79 13.01
CA VAL A 32 -17.23 -0.26 12.73
C VAL A 32 -17.91 0.13 14.05
N GLY A 33 -18.35 1.38 14.16
CA GLY A 33 -18.97 1.91 15.38
C GLY A 33 -20.47 1.59 15.52
N GLU A 34 -21.17 1.37 14.40
CA GLU A 34 -22.63 1.27 14.35
C GLU A 34 -23.12 0.16 13.39
N GLY A 35 -24.34 -0.35 13.63
CA GLY A 35 -24.97 -1.39 12.81
C GLY A 35 -24.67 -2.83 13.23
N ILE A 36 -25.10 -3.80 12.40
CA ILE A 36 -24.99 -5.26 12.66
C ILE A 36 -23.52 -5.71 12.81
N GLU A 37 -22.59 -4.96 12.22
CA GLU A 37 -21.16 -5.27 12.24
C GLU A 37 -20.36 -4.46 13.26
N LYS A 38 -21.04 -3.83 14.22
CA LYS A 38 -20.41 -3.07 15.30
C LYS A 38 -19.33 -3.89 16.01
N GLY A 39 -18.16 -3.30 16.16
CA GLY A 39 -16.99 -3.93 16.79
C GLY A 39 -16.13 -4.79 15.85
N ARG A 40 -16.54 -5.03 14.59
CA ARG A 40 -15.69 -5.73 13.62
C ARG A 40 -14.65 -4.80 13.01
N ARG A 41 -13.45 -5.33 12.84
CA ARG A 41 -12.35 -4.67 12.13
C ARG A 41 -12.51 -4.89 10.63
N LYS A 42 -12.58 -3.80 9.86
CA LYS A 42 -12.67 -3.80 8.40
C LYS A 42 -11.54 -2.97 7.78
N GLY A 43 -11.41 -3.09 6.46
CA GLY A 43 -10.39 -2.38 5.69
C GLY A 43 -8.99 -2.98 5.82
N PHE A 44 -8.13 -2.63 4.88
CA PHE A 44 -6.73 -3.02 4.88
C PHE A 44 -5.86 -1.87 5.39
N HIS A 45 -4.79 -2.21 6.09
CA HIS A 45 -3.78 -1.24 6.53
C HIS A 45 -3.08 -0.60 5.32
N PRO A 46 -2.63 0.67 5.37
CA PRO A 46 -1.91 1.32 4.26
C PRO A 46 -0.76 0.50 3.68
N VAL A 47 0.00 -0.17 4.54
CA VAL A 47 1.10 -1.08 4.12
C VAL A 47 0.58 -2.25 3.29
N VAL A 48 -0.57 -2.81 3.64
CA VAL A 48 -1.17 -3.94 2.90
C VAL A 48 -1.64 -3.47 1.52
N TRP A 49 -2.28 -2.30 1.44
CA TRP A 49 -2.64 -1.70 0.16
C TRP A 49 -1.42 -1.48 -0.73
N ALA A 50 -0.35 -0.93 -0.18
CA ALA A 50 0.89 -0.68 -0.89
C ALA A 50 1.60 -1.99 -1.31
N ALA A 51 1.69 -2.97 -0.42
CA ALA A 51 2.29 -4.27 -0.71
C ALA A 51 1.52 -5.04 -1.78
N LEU A 52 0.18 -4.98 -1.77
CA LEU A 52 -0.64 -5.56 -2.83
C LEU A 52 -0.38 -4.87 -4.18
N SER A 53 -0.11 -3.55 -4.17
CA SER A 53 0.25 -2.77 -5.36
C SER A 53 1.60 -3.18 -5.97
N MET A 54 2.37 -4.06 -5.31
CA MET A 54 3.50 -4.76 -5.95
C MET A 54 3.03 -5.74 -7.04
N PHE A 55 1.73 -5.95 -7.20
CA PHE A 55 1.16 -6.62 -8.35
C PHE A 55 0.37 -5.60 -9.17
N ILE A 56 0.44 -5.71 -10.50
CA ILE A 56 -0.19 -4.73 -11.40
C ILE A 56 -1.72 -4.68 -11.22
N PHE A 57 -2.38 -5.83 -11.03
CA PHE A 57 -3.84 -5.89 -10.92
C PHE A 57 -4.38 -5.26 -9.62
N PRO A 58 -3.83 -5.54 -8.42
CA PRO A 58 -4.25 -4.86 -7.21
C PRO A 58 -4.01 -3.34 -7.21
N PHE A 59 -3.01 -2.84 -7.94
CA PHE A 59 -2.85 -1.39 -8.11
C PHE A 59 -4.07 -0.76 -8.80
N PHE A 60 -4.53 -1.33 -9.93
CA PHE A 60 -5.75 -0.85 -10.59
C PHE A 60 -6.99 -1.02 -9.73
N TRP A 61 -7.08 -2.13 -8.99
CA TRP A 61 -8.16 -2.35 -8.03
C TRP A 61 -8.22 -1.24 -6.96
N TYR A 62 -7.07 -0.84 -6.41
CA TYR A 62 -6.99 0.29 -5.49
C TYR A 62 -7.52 1.58 -6.14
N LEU A 63 -7.10 1.88 -7.38
CA LEU A 63 -7.56 3.09 -8.09
C LEU A 63 -9.08 3.12 -8.30
N ILE A 64 -9.68 1.99 -8.69
CA ILE A 64 -11.13 1.88 -8.89
C ILE A 64 -11.87 2.08 -7.56
N THR A 65 -11.38 1.47 -6.48
CA THR A 65 -12.02 1.51 -5.16
C THR A 65 -11.69 2.77 -4.35
N ARG A 66 -10.70 3.57 -4.75
CA ARG A 66 -10.19 4.74 -4.04
C ARG A 66 -11.30 5.71 -3.60
N LYS A 67 -12.27 5.99 -4.47
CA LYS A 67 -13.39 6.89 -4.13
C LYS A 67 -14.22 6.36 -2.96
N SER A 68 -14.49 5.05 -2.95
CA SER A 68 -15.19 4.40 -1.83
C SER A 68 -14.34 4.41 -0.57
N LEU A 69 -13.03 4.13 -0.70
CA LEU A 69 -12.10 4.13 0.43
C LEU A 69 -12.01 5.51 1.11
N LEU A 70 -12.00 6.59 0.32
CA LEU A 70 -12.02 7.96 0.83
C LEU A 70 -13.33 8.29 1.55
N ALA A 71 -14.47 7.83 1.05
CA ALA A 71 -15.75 8.03 1.71
C ALA A 71 -15.77 7.33 3.08
N THR A 72 -15.32 6.07 3.12
CA THR A 72 -15.20 5.31 4.36
C THR A 72 -14.21 5.94 5.34
N ALA A 73 -13.07 6.47 4.86
CA ALA A 73 -12.07 7.11 5.70
C ALA A 73 -12.58 8.43 6.33
N LYS A 74 -13.57 9.10 5.71
CA LYS A 74 -14.22 10.27 6.32
C LYS A 74 -15.11 9.88 7.50
N GLU A 75 -15.78 8.74 7.42
CA GLU A 75 -16.64 8.21 8.49
C GLU A 75 -15.82 7.54 9.60
N TYR A 76 -14.77 6.81 9.22
CA TYR A 76 -13.91 6.03 10.11
C TYR A 76 -12.43 6.25 9.77
N PRO A 77 -11.83 7.38 10.20
CA PRO A 77 -10.45 7.68 9.90
C PRO A 77 -9.52 6.70 10.60
N ALA A 78 -8.65 6.03 9.84
CA ALA A 78 -7.66 5.14 10.40
C ALA A 78 -6.47 5.92 10.98
N THR A 79 -6.04 5.54 12.18
CA THR A 79 -4.77 5.96 12.75
C THR A 79 -3.68 5.01 12.25
N THR A 80 -2.69 5.56 11.56
CA THR A 80 -1.54 4.80 11.06
C THR A 80 -0.27 5.49 11.48
N ASP A 81 0.65 4.75 12.12
CA ASP A 81 2.01 5.22 12.34
C ASP A 81 2.75 5.23 11.00
N LYS A 82 2.84 6.41 10.38
CA LYS A 82 3.42 6.57 9.05
C LYS A 82 4.89 6.14 9.01
N SER A 83 5.64 6.40 10.07
CA SER A 83 7.08 6.13 10.12
C SER A 83 7.35 4.64 10.17
N ILE A 84 6.72 3.91 11.10
CA ILE A 84 6.87 2.45 11.21
C ILE A 84 6.36 1.78 9.93
N SER A 85 5.21 2.23 9.42
CA SER A 85 4.61 1.67 8.21
C SER A 85 5.48 1.87 6.98
N PHE A 86 6.10 3.05 6.83
CA PHE A 86 7.03 3.35 5.76
C PHE A 86 8.27 2.45 5.84
N ILE A 87 8.84 2.27 7.03
CA ILE A 87 9.99 1.38 7.24
C ILE A 87 9.65 -0.05 6.83
N ILE A 88 8.50 -0.57 7.26
CA ILE A 88 8.05 -1.93 6.88
C ILE A 88 7.92 -2.04 5.36
N LEU A 89 7.27 -1.08 4.70
CA LEU A 89 7.10 -1.10 3.25
C LEU A 89 8.45 -1.01 2.52
N PHE A 90 9.34 -0.15 2.98
CA PHE A 90 10.69 0.00 2.45
C PHE A 90 11.48 -1.31 2.54
N LEU A 91 11.41 -2.02 3.68
CA LEU A 91 12.05 -3.32 3.84
C LEU A 91 11.47 -4.37 2.89
N LEU A 92 10.15 -4.38 2.67
CA LEU A 92 9.51 -5.30 1.73
C LEU A 92 9.96 -5.03 0.29
N VAL A 93 9.95 -3.78 -0.15
CA VAL A 93 10.41 -3.39 -1.50
C VAL A 93 11.90 -3.72 -1.66
N SER A 94 12.72 -3.40 -0.66
CA SER A 94 14.16 -3.69 -0.69
C SER A 94 14.43 -5.18 -0.77
N GLY A 95 13.74 -6.00 0.03
CA GLY A 95 13.86 -7.46 -0.01
C GLY A 95 13.47 -8.04 -1.38
N LEU A 96 12.41 -7.51 -1.99
CA LEU A 96 12.01 -7.90 -3.34
C LEU A 96 13.08 -7.55 -4.38
N PHE A 97 13.63 -6.33 -4.33
CA PHE A 97 14.70 -5.92 -5.25
C PHE A 97 15.96 -6.76 -5.08
N ILE A 98 16.39 -7.04 -3.85
CA ILE A 98 17.54 -7.91 -3.58
C ILE A 98 17.29 -9.29 -4.16
N TYR A 99 16.08 -9.84 -4.02
CA TYR A 99 15.72 -11.13 -4.58
C TYR A 99 15.74 -11.12 -6.12
N THR A 100 15.14 -10.11 -6.75
CA THR A 100 15.09 -9.96 -8.22
C THR A 100 16.48 -9.81 -8.83
N TYR A 101 17.37 -9.07 -8.18
CA TYR A 101 18.72 -8.78 -8.66
C TYR A 101 19.80 -9.64 -8.01
N LYS A 102 19.44 -10.71 -7.30
CA LYS A 102 20.39 -11.52 -6.51
C LYS A 102 21.56 -12.04 -7.35
N ASP A 103 21.29 -12.42 -8.59
CA ASP A 103 22.28 -13.02 -9.49
C ASP A 103 23.24 -11.96 -10.08
N TYR A 104 22.88 -10.68 -10.00
CA TYR A 104 23.77 -9.56 -10.36
C TYR A 104 24.52 -8.99 -9.14
N LEU A 105 23.91 -9.06 -7.95
CA LEU A 105 24.46 -8.48 -6.73
C LEU A 105 25.45 -9.39 -6.00
N PHE A 106 25.29 -10.72 -6.14
CA PHE A 106 26.07 -11.71 -5.40
C PHE A 106 26.91 -12.63 -6.29
N TYR A 107 27.08 -12.27 -7.56
CA TYR A 107 27.91 -12.95 -8.55
C TYR A 107 28.84 -11.95 -9.22
#